data_AF-A0A8T5AJF0-F1
#
_entry.id   AF-A0A8T5AJF0-F1
#
_cell.length_a   1.000
_cell.length_b   1.000
_cell.length_c   1.000
_cell.angle_alpha   90.00
_cell.angle_beta   90.00
_cell.angle_gamma   90.00
#
_symmetry.space_group_name_H-M   'P 1'
#
loop_
_entity.id
_entity.type
_entity.pdbx_description
1 polymer ?
#
loop_
_entity_poly.entity_id
_entity_poly.type
_entity_poly.pdbx_seq_one_letter_code
_entity_poly.pdbx_strand_id
1 'polypeptide(L)'
;MSVEEILSVIRSHPEAVAEALEKRPELLTSLILRMAPWDRLATKEDVKMILDFMDRRFNAVDKRFEDLISYSDKRFESIDKRFEDVNRRFEAMDRRFEDLITYSERRFESVDKRFEDMNKRFESMDKRFEDLTRYVDRRVGLVEKLLVGFNIPILVAVITIL
;
A
#
# COMPACT_ATOMS: atom_id res chain seq x y z
N MET A 1 58.29 14.23 67.96
CA MET A 1 58.39 13.18 66.94
C MET A 1 57.45 13.54 65.81
N SER A 2 57.98 13.72 64.61
CA SER A 2 57.15 14.00 63.43
C SER A 2 56.45 12.72 62.95
N VAL A 3 55.41 12.88 62.14
CA VAL A 3 54.68 11.74 61.55
C VAL A 3 55.60 10.91 60.66
N GLU A 4 56.57 11.54 59.98
CA GLU A 4 57.56 10.82 59.16
C GLU A 4 58.50 9.95 60.00
N GLU A 5 58.91 10.42 61.18
CA GLU A 5 59.74 9.65 62.11
C GLU A 5 59.00 8.42 62.67
N ILE A 6 57.69 8.55 62.94
CA ILE A 6 56.86 7.42 63.37
C ILE A 6 56.72 6.40 62.25
N LEU A 7 56.47 6.86 61.02
CA LEU A 7 56.32 5.98 59.85
C LEU A 7 57.63 5.27 59.47
N SER A 8 58.79 5.90 59.65
CA SER A 8 60.09 5.28 59.37
C SER A 8 60.42 4.18 60.39
N VAL A 9 60.09 4.39 61.67
CA VAL A 9 60.24 3.39 62.74
C VAL A 9 59.29 2.21 62.52
N ILE A 10 58.02 2.46 62.18
CA ILE A 10 57.04 1.40 61.89
C ILE A 10 57.46 0.55 60.68
N ARG A 11 58.01 1.16 59.63
CA ARG A 11 58.48 0.42 58.44
C ARG A 11 59.74 -0.40 58.69
N SER A 12 60.60 0.05 59.60
CA SER A 12 61.85 -0.65 59.94
C SER A 12 61.69 -1.74 60.98
N HIS A 13 60.63 -1.68 61.80
CA HIS A 13 60.36 -2.64 62.89
C HIS A 13 58.88 -3.05 62.92
N PRO A 14 58.39 -3.82 61.92
CA PRO A 14 56.99 -4.25 61.86
C PRO A 14 56.58 -5.17 63.02
N GLU A 15 57.52 -5.92 63.59
CA GLU A 15 57.32 -6.78 64.75
C GLU A 15 56.89 -6.01 66.01
N ALA A 16 57.37 -4.79 66.20
CA ALA A 16 56.96 -3.94 67.32
C ALA A 16 55.48 -3.52 67.20
N VAL A 17 54.99 -3.36 65.97
CA VAL A 17 53.56 -3.12 65.70
C VAL A 17 52.76 -4.39 65.93
N ALA A 18 53.25 -5.55 65.49
CA ALA A 18 52.58 -6.84 65.73
C ALA A 18 52.46 -7.14 67.23
N GLU A 19 53.53 -6.97 68.01
CA GLU A 19 53.53 -7.17 69.46
C GLU A 19 52.60 -6.16 70.18
N ALA A 20 52.54 -4.92 69.71
CA ALA A 20 51.63 -3.90 70.24
C ALA A 20 50.15 -4.25 69.95
N LEU A 21 49.86 -4.84 68.80
CA LEU A 21 48.52 -5.31 68.42
C LEU A 21 48.13 -6.59 69.16
N GLU A 22 49.06 -7.50 69.43
CA GLU A 22 48.83 -8.70 70.25
C GLU A 22 48.54 -8.34 71.71
N LYS A 23 49.27 -7.36 72.27
CA LYS A 23 49.05 -6.89 73.64
C LYS A 23 47.79 -6.03 73.80
N ARG A 24 47.34 -5.39 72.72
CA ARG A 24 46.16 -4.49 72.70
C ARG A 24 45.32 -4.68 71.42
N PRO A 25 44.53 -5.77 71.32
CA PRO A 25 43.70 -6.06 70.14
C PRO A 25 42.59 -5.01 69.90
N GLU A 26 42.28 -4.16 70.89
CA GLU A 26 41.34 -3.05 70.77
C GLU A 26 41.82 -2.00 69.76
N LEU A 27 43.14 -1.88 69.56
CA LEU A 27 43.72 -0.99 68.56
C LEU A 27 43.33 -1.42 67.14
N LEU A 28 43.35 -2.72 66.85
CA LEU A 28 42.86 -3.27 65.58
C LEU A 28 41.36 -3.00 65.40
N THR A 29 40.57 -3.23 66.46
CA THR A 29 39.11 -3.01 66.43
C THR A 29 38.76 -1.54 66.17
N SER A 30 39.45 -0.60 66.83
CA SER A 30 39.26 0.83 66.63
C SER A 30 39.75 1.32 65.25
N LEU A 31 40.86 0.75 64.73
CA LEU A 31 41.33 1.03 63.37
C LEU A 31 40.31 0.54 62.33
N ILE A 32 39.81 -0.69 62.48
CA ILE A 32 38.83 -1.30 61.58
C ILE A 32 37.54 -0.47 61.58
N LEU A 33 37.02 -0.08 62.75
CA LEU A 33 35.83 0.79 62.83
C LEU A 33 36.03 2.16 62.17
N ARG A 34 37.25 2.71 62.25
CA ARG A 34 37.59 4.00 61.64
C ARG A 34 37.80 3.90 60.13
N MET A 35 38.30 2.78 59.63
CA MET A 35 38.58 2.55 58.21
C MET A 35 37.38 1.96 57.45
N ALA A 36 36.56 1.15 58.12
CA ALA A 36 35.38 0.47 57.57
C ALA A 36 34.18 0.69 58.52
N PRO A 37 33.44 1.80 58.36
CA PRO A 37 32.21 2.04 59.09
C PRO A 37 31.13 1.03 58.65
N TRP A 38 30.98 -0.05 59.42
CA TRP A 38 30.00 -1.13 59.16
C TRP A 38 28.55 -0.64 59.16
N ASP A 39 28.28 0.50 59.80
CA ASP A 39 27.01 1.24 59.78
C ASP A 39 26.62 1.76 58.40
N ARG A 40 27.57 1.83 57.46
CA ARG A 40 27.33 2.31 56.08
C ARG A 40 27.17 1.19 55.06
N LEU A 41 27.31 -0.07 55.48
CA LEU A 41 27.17 -1.22 54.59
C LEU A 41 25.72 -1.69 54.56
N ALA A 42 25.25 -2.06 53.38
CA ALA A 42 23.92 -2.64 53.23
C ALA A 42 23.82 -3.95 54.01
N THR A 43 22.78 -4.06 54.83
CA THR A 43 22.44 -5.28 55.56
C THR A 43 21.78 -6.31 54.63
N LYS A 44 21.62 -7.54 55.12
CA LYS A 44 20.88 -8.58 54.37
C LYS A 44 19.42 -8.17 54.16
N GLU A 45 18.85 -7.47 55.13
CA GLU A 45 17.50 -6.92 55.10
C GLU A 45 17.37 -5.82 54.04
N ASP A 46 18.35 -4.92 53.91
CA ASP A 46 18.37 -3.89 52.86
C ASP A 46 18.41 -4.54 51.46
N VAL A 47 19.27 -5.54 51.27
CA VAL A 47 19.36 -6.29 50.00
C VAL A 47 18.05 -7.01 49.70
N LYS A 48 17.44 -7.67 50.70
CA LYS A 48 16.14 -8.34 50.54
C LYS A 48 15.04 -7.36 50.15
N MET A 49 14.99 -6.19 50.78
CA MET A 49 14.00 -5.16 50.45
C MET A 49 14.16 -4.66 49.01
N ILE A 50 15.40 -4.50 48.54
CA ILE A 50 15.69 -4.14 47.15
C ILE A 50 15.22 -5.24 46.19
N LEU A 51 15.51 -6.52 46.48
CA LEU A 51 15.07 -7.65 45.67
C LEU A 51 13.54 -7.74 45.60
N ASP A 52 12.85 -7.65 46.73
CA ASP A 52 11.39 -7.66 46.79
C ASP A 52 10.78 -6.49 46.00
N PHE A 53 11.41 -5.31 46.07
CA PHE A 53 11.00 -4.15 45.28
C PHE A 53 11.24 -4.35 43.77
N MET A 54 12.39 -4.92 43.40
CA MET A 54 12.71 -5.26 42.02
C MET A 54 11.72 -6.28 41.46
N ASP A 55 11.42 -7.36 42.19
CA ASP A 55 10.46 -8.38 41.78
C ASP A 55 9.07 -7.80 41.55
N ARG A 56 8.60 -6.92 42.44
CA ARG A 56 7.33 -6.21 42.23
C ARG A 56 7.34 -5.34 40.98
N ARG A 57 8.45 -4.65 40.71
CA ARG A 57 8.60 -3.83 39.50
C ARG A 57 8.67 -4.68 38.23
N PHE A 58 9.38 -5.81 38.25
CA PHE A 58 9.44 -6.74 37.13
C PHE A 58 8.07 -7.36 36.84
N ASN A 59 7.37 -7.87 37.85
CA ASN A 59 6.01 -8.39 37.70
C ASN A 59 5.04 -7.34 37.13
N ALA A 60 5.17 -6.08 37.55
CA ALA A 60 4.35 -4.99 37.00
C ALA A 60 4.70 -4.67 35.53
N VAL A 61 5.97 -4.80 35.15
CA VAL A 61 6.41 -4.64 33.76
C VAL A 61 5.92 -5.80 32.89
N ASP A 62 6.04 -7.04 33.36
CA ASP A 62 5.57 -8.24 32.64
C ASP A 62 4.09 -8.15 32.35
N LYS A 63 3.27 -7.77 33.34
CA LYS A 63 1.83 -7.56 33.13
C LYS A 63 1.54 -6.50 32.08
N ARG A 64 2.28 -5.38 32.07
CA ARG A 64 2.12 -4.33 31.06
C ARG A 64 2.52 -4.81 29.66
N PHE A 65 3.52 -5.69 29.56
CA PHE A 65 3.91 -6.30 28.30
C PHE A 65 2.83 -7.28 27.80
N GLU A 66 2.28 -8.12 28.67
CA GLU A 66 1.16 -9.00 28.33
C GLU A 66 -0.06 -8.21 27.84
N ASP A 67 -0.42 -7.13 28.54
CA ASP A 67 -1.52 -6.24 28.14
C ASP A 67 -1.25 -5.61 26.76
N LEU A 68 0.00 -5.20 26.49
CA LEU A 68 0.39 -4.60 25.21
C LEU A 68 0.34 -5.62 24.07
N ILE A 69 0.81 -6.85 24.30
CA ILE A 69 0.74 -7.94 23.33
C ILE A 69 -0.73 -8.26 23.03
N SER A 70 -1.57 -8.42 24.06
CA SER A 70 -3.00 -8.70 23.87
C SER A 70 -3.73 -7.58 23.11
N TYR A 71 -3.40 -6.33 23.41
CA TYR A 71 -3.94 -5.18 22.66
C TYR A 71 -3.49 -5.18 21.21
N SER A 72 -2.22 -5.49 20.96
CA SER A 72 -1.63 -5.59 19.63
C SER A 72 -2.32 -6.69 18.81
N ASP A 73 -2.50 -7.88 19.39
CA ASP A 73 -3.16 -9.01 18.73
C ASP A 73 -4.59 -8.66 18.32
N LYS A 74 -5.38 -8.06 19.22
CA LYS A 74 -6.74 -7.59 18.91
C LYS A 74 -6.77 -6.54 17.79
N ARG A 75 -5.76 -5.66 17.75
CA ARG A 75 -5.62 -4.68 16.67
C ARG A 75 -5.31 -5.36 15.35
N PHE A 76 -4.40 -6.32 15.33
CA PHE A 76 -4.06 -7.07 14.11
C PHE A 76 -5.26 -7.88 13.61
N GLU A 77 -5.99 -8.59 14.46
CA GLU A 77 -7.23 -9.28 14.08
C GLU A 77 -8.26 -8.32 13.48
N SER A 78 -8.40 -7.11 14.03
CA SER A 78 -9.28 -6.09 13.47
C SER A 78 -8.80 -5.57 12.12
N ILE A 79 -7.49 -5.51 11.89
CA ILE A 79 -6.91 -5.10 10.61
C ILE A 79 -7.15 -6.20 9.58
N ASP A 80 -6.94 -7.46 9.93
CA ASP A 80 -7.16 -8.61 9.05
C ASP A 80 -8.60 -8.68 8.56
N LYS A 81 -9.58 -8.52 9.47
CA LYS A 81 -11.01 -8.44 9.10
C LYS A 81 -11.32 -7.30 8.14
N ARG A 82 -10.64 -6.16 8.26
CA ARG A 82 -10.81 -5.03 7.33
C ARG A 82 -10.19 -5.34 5.98
N PHE A 83 -9.05 -6.01 5.93
CA PHE A 83 -8.45 -6.46 4.68
C PHE A 83 -9.33 -7.49 3.96
N GLU A 84 -9.92 -8.44 4.69
CA GLU A 84 -10.89 -9.40 4.12
C GLU A 84 -12.13 -8.69 3.53
N ASP A 85 -12.67 -7.67 4.22
CA ASP A 85 -13.77 -6.86 3.67
C ASP A 85 -13.37 -6.12 2.39
N VAL A 86 -12.17 -5.51 2.39
CA VAL A 86 -11.62 -4.82 1.21
C VAL A 86 -11.46 -5.78 0.05
N ASN A 87 -10.90 -6.97 0.26
CA ASN A 87 -10.74 -7.99 -0.78
C ASN A 87 -12.09 -8.39 -1.38
N ARG A 88 -13.11 -8.65 -0.55
CA ARG A 88 -14.46 -8.97 -1.03
C ARG A 88 -15.07 -7.85 -1.89
N ARG A 89 -14.81 -6.59 -1.53
CA ARG A 89 -15.26 -5.44 -2.30
C ARG A 89 -14.54 -5.32 -3.65
N PHE A 90 -13.25 -5.63 -3.70
CA PHE A 90 -12.49 -5.68 -4.95
C PHE A 90 -13.01 -6.80 -5.86
N GLU A 91 -13.18 -8.02 -5.35
CA GLU A 91 -13.76 -9.12 -6.15
C GLU A 91 -15.15 -8.79 -6.69
N ALA A 92 -15.99 -8.11 -5.89
CA ALA A 92 -17.30 -7.66 -6.36
C ALA A 92 -17.19 -6.56 -7.44
N MET A 93 -16.17 -5.71 -7.37
CA MET A 93 -15.89 -4.71 -8.39
C MET A 93 -15.42 -5.37 -9.69
N ASP A 94 -14.51 -6.34 -9.61
CA ASP A 94 -14.00 -7.10 -10.75
C ASP A 94 -15.14 -7.79 -11.51
N ARG A 95 -16.03 -8.50 -10.79
CA ARG A 95 -17.23 -9.11 -11.39
C ARG A 95 -18.12 -8.09 -12.12
N ARG A 96 -18.34 -6.91 -11.53
CA ARG A 96 -19.13 -5.86 -12.17
C ARG A 96 -18.45 -5.30 -13.43
N PHE A 97 -17.12 -5.22 -13.44
CA PHE A 97 -16.38 -4.81 -14.63
C PHE A 97 -16.45 -5.86 -15.73
N GLU A 98 -16.30 -7.15 -15.40
CA GLU A 98 -16.48 -8.25 -16.35
C GLU A 98 -17.89 -8.26 -16.97
N ASP A 99 -18.92 -8.06 -16.14
CA ASP A 99 -20.31 -7.95 -16.60
C ASP A 99 -20.50 -6.77 -17.56
N LEU A 100 -19.91 -5.61 -17.24
CA LEU A 100 -19.97 -4.40 -18.09
C LEU A 100 -19.26 -4.63 -19.42
N ILE A 101 -18.08 -5.26 -19.42
CA ILE A 101 -17.35 -5.59 -20.64
C ILE A 101 -18.19 -6.53 -21.51
N THR A 102 -18.68 -7.62 -20.93
CA THR A 102 -19.52 -8.60 -21.64
C THR A 102 -20.78 -7.97 -22.22
N TYR A 103 -21.45 -7.11 -21.44
CA TYR A 103 -22.62 -6.37 -21.91
C TYR A 103 -22.28 -5.42 -23.08
N SER A 104 -21.15 -4.72 -22.97
CA SER A 104 -20.65 -3.80 -23.99
C SER A 104 -20.36 -4.54 -25.30
N GLU A 105 -19.64 -5.66 -25.24
CA GLU A 105 -19.34 -6.53 -26.39
C GLU A 105 -20.63 -6.95 -27.12
N ARG A 106 -21.62 -7.46 -26.39
CA ARG A 106 -22.93 -7.83 -26.98
C ARG A 106 -23.64 -6.66 -27.64
N ARG A 107 -23.55 -5.45 -27.05
CA ARG A 107 -24.15 -4.24 -27.63
C ARG A 107 -23.44 -3.81 -28.90
N PHE A 108 -22.10 -3.87 -28.93
CA PHE A 108 -21.32 -3.59 -30.12
C PHE A 108 -21.63 -4.59 -31.24
N GLU A 109 -21.64 -5.89 -30.97
CA GLU A 109 -22.05 -6.91 -31.96
C GLU A 109 -23.45 -6.65 -32.53
N SER A 110 -24.40 -6.24 -31.68
CA SER A 110 -25.75 -5.88 -32.12
C SER A 110 -25.77 -4.63 -32.99
N VAL A 111 -24.89 -3.67 -32.72
CA VAL A 111 -24.75 -2.45 -33.53
C VAL A 111 -24.12 -2.79 -34.88
N ASP A 112 -23.08 -3.60 -34.90
CA ASP A 112 -22.42 -4.05 -36.14
C ASP A 112 -23.40 -4.76 -37.07
N LYS A 113 -24.22 -5.69 -36.55
CA LYS A 113 -25.28 -6.34 -37.34
C LYS A 113 -26.28 -5.37 -37.93
N ARG A 114 -26.63 -4.30 -37.21
CA ARG A 114 -27.54 -3.26 -37.71
C ARG A 114 -26.89 -2.42 -38.80
N PHE A 115 -25.59 -2.13 -38.66
CA PHE A 115 -24.83 -1.44 -39.70
C PHE A 115 -24.70 -2.30 -40.97
N GLU A 116 -24.45 -3.60 -40.83
CA GLU A 116 -24.43 -4.52 -41.97
C GLU A 116 -25.78 -4.57 -42.69
N ASP A 117 -26.90 -4.64 -41.95
CA ASP A 117 -28.25 -4.59 -42.55
C ASP A 117 -28.51 -3.26 -43.26
N MET A 118 -28.11 -2.14 -42.64
CA MET A 118 -28.21 -0.82 -43.27
C MET A 118 -27.40 -0.75 -44.57
N ASN A 119 -26.16 -1.26 -44.58
CA ASN A 119 -25.32 -1.28 -45.77
C ASN A 119 -25.98 -2.08 -46.91
N LYS A 120 -26.53 -3.27 -46.63
CA LYS A 120 -27.28 -4.06 -47.62
C LYS A 120 -28.48 -3.30 -48.19
N ARG A 121 -29.19 -2.55 -47.34
CA ARG A 121 -30.32 -1.72 -47.77
C ARG A 121 -29.85 -0.55 -48.66
N PHE A 122 -28.74 0.10 -48.33
CA PHE A 122 -28.14 1.14 -49.16
C PHE A 122 -27.70 0.59 -50.51
N GLU A 123 -26.98 -0.53 -50.56
CA GLU A 123 -26.61 -1.18 -51.82
C GLU A 123 -27.84 -1.53 -52.68
N SER A 124 -28.93 -1.97 -52.06
CA SER A 124 -30.19 -2.22 -52.77
C SER A 124 -30.83 -0.93 -53.28
N MET A 125 -30.71 0.20 -52.58
CA MET A 125 -31.19 1.49 -53.05
C MET A 125 -30.34 1.98 -54.22
N ASP A 126 -29.02 1.87 -54.14
CA ASP A 126 -28.10 2.27 -55.20
C ASP A 126 -28.41 1.53 -56.51
N LYS A 127 -28.61 0.20 -56.45
CA LYS A 127 -29.03 -0.58 -57.62
C LYS A 127 -30.34 -0.08 -58.24
N ARG A 128 -31.33 0.26 -57.40
CA ARG A 128 -32.62 0.81 -57.88
C ARG A 128 -32.46 2.19 -58.50
N PHE A 129 -31.58 3.03 -57.95
CA PHE A 129 -31.26 4.33 -58.52
C PHE A 129 -30.54 4.17 -59.87
N GLU A 130 -29.57 3.26 -59.99
CA GLU A 130 -28.92 2.96 -61.27
C GLU A 130 -29.92 2.49 -62.33
N ASP A 131 -30.85 1.60 -61.96
CA ASP A 131 -31.91 1.12 -62.86
C ASP A 131 -32.83 2.27 -63.30
N LEU A 132 -33.16 3.18 -62.39
CA LEU A 132 -33.96 4.36 -62.68
C LEU A 132 -33.22 5.32 -63.61
N THR A 133 -31.95 5.61 -63.35
CA THR A 133 -31.09 6.45 -64.21
C THR A 133 -31.03 5.84 -65.62
N ARG A 134 -30.76 4.54 -65.74
CA ARG A 134 -30.77 3.83 -67.04
C ARG A 134 -32.13 3.91 -67.75
N TYR A 135 -33.23 3.83 -67.01
CA TYR A 135 -34.57 4.00 -67.59
C TYR A 135 -34.80 5.43 -68.10
N VAL A 136 -34.45 6.44 -67.31
CA VAL A 136 -34.56 7.85 -67.68
C VAL A 136 -33.69 8.18 -68.90
N ASP A 137 -32.42 7.77 -68.91
CA ASP A 137 -31.50 8.00 -70.04
C ASP A 137 -32.06 7.43 -71.35
N ARG A 138 -32.62 6.21 -71.31
CA ARG A 138 -33.27 5.61 -72.49
C ARG A 138 -34.46 6.42 -72.97
N ARG A 139 -35.31 6.91 -72.06
CA ARG A 139 -36.49 7.72 -72.42
C ARG A 139 -36.08 9.08 -72.99
N VAL A 140 -35.14 9.76 -72.35
CA VAL A 140 -34.60 11.04 -72.80
C VAL A 140 -33.95 10.89 -74.17
N GLY A 141 -33.09 9.89 -74.37
CA GLY A 141 -32.45 9.64 -75.66
C GLY A 141 -33.42 9.29 -76.80
N LEU A 142 -34.55 8.63 -76.51
CA LEU A 142 -35.62 8.43 -77.50
C LEU A 142 -36.30 9.75 -77.88
N VAL A 143 -36.59 10.61 -76.90
CA VAL A 143 -37.18 11.94 -77.14
C VAL A 143 -36.23 12.81 -77.94
N GLU A 144 -34.94 12.85 -77.60
CA GLU A 144 -33.92 13.58 -78.36
C GLU A 144 -33.85 13.12 -79.82
N LYS A 145 -33.83 11.80 -80.07
CA LYS A 145 -33.85 11.25 -81.43
C LYS A 145 -35.10 11.64 -82.22
N LEU A 146 -36.27 11.63 -81.60
CA LEU A 146 -37.51 12.06 -82.24
C LEU A 146 -37.46 13.57 -82.56
N LEU A 147 -37.06 14.41 -81.61
CA LEU A 147 -36.96 15.86 -81.81
C LEU A 147 -35.99 16.22 -82.94
N VAL A 148 -34.80 15.61 -82.96
CA VAL A 148 -33.80 15.83 -84.02
C VAL A 148 -34.31 15.28 -85.35
N GLY A 149 -34.89 14.07 -85.36
CA GLY A 149 -35.43 13.41 -86.54
C GLY A 149 -36.59 14.15 -87.21
N PHE A 150 -37.46 14.82 -86.44
CA PHE A 150 -38.54 15.66 -86.98
C PHE A 150 -38.05 17.03 -87.43
N ASN A 151 -37.13 17.66 -86.71
CA ASN A 151 -36.68 19.02 -87.02
C ASN A 151 -35.73 19.09 -88.22
N ILE A 152 -34.86 18.09 -88.44
CA ILE A 152 -33.91 18.10 -89.58
C ILE A 152 -34.63 18.15 -90.94
N PRO A 153 -35.61 17.28 -91.27
CA PRO A 153 -36.30 17.31 -92.55
C PRO A 153 -37.08 18.59 -92.79
N ILE A 154 -37.70 19.15 -91.73
CA ILE A 154 -38.44 20.42 -91.81
C ILE A 154 -37.49 21.57 -92.16
N LEU A 155 -36.33 21.65 -91.49
CA LEU A 155 -35.31 22.66 -91.79
C LEU A 155 -34.78 22.53 -93.23
N VAL A 156 -34.50 21.30 -93.69
CA VAL A 156 -34.07 21.04 -95.07
C VAL A 156 -35.13 21.48 -96.07
N ALA A 157 -36.40 21.14 -95.84
CA ALA A 157 -37.50 21.53 -96.73
C ALA A 157 -37.70 23.05 -96.79
N VAL A 158 -37.59 23.76 -95.66
CA VAL A 158 -37.65 25.23 -95.61
C VAL A 158 -36.50 25.86 -96.40
N ILE A 159 -35.28 25.34 -96.27
CA ILE A 159 -34.10 25.85 -96.99
C ILE A 159 -34.23 25.65 -98.51
N THR A 160 -34.83 24.56 -98.98
CA THR A 160 -35.00 24.30 -100.43
C THR A 160 -36.12 25.10 -101.09
N ILE A 161 -37.03 25.67 -100.29
CA ILE A 161 -38.19 26.47 -100.77
C ILE A 161 -37.84 27.98 -100.83
N LEU A 162 -36.85 28.43 -100.06
CA LEU A 162 -36.26 29.78 -100.11
C LEU A 162 -35.24 29.91 -101.24
#